data_AF-A0A811K386-F1
#
_entry.id   AF-A0A811K386-F1
#
_cell.length_a   1.000
_cell.length_b   1.000
_cell.length_c   1.000
_cell.angle_alpha   90.00
_cell.angle_beta   90.00
_cell.angle_gamma   90.00
#
_symmetry.space_group_name_H-M   'P 1'
#
loop_
_entity.id
_entity.type
_entity.pdbx_description
1 polymer ?
#
loop_
_entity_poly.entity_id
_entity_poly.type
_entity_poly.pdbx_seq_one_letter_code
_entity_poly.pdbx_strand_id
1 'polypeptide(L)'
;MTTTEESSDNAKLFSEAIKDALKTSEDALNSAEAMNKQIEGLLSGEGTGGISLYDLKNHELSAYLLNVGVLMGKMSLGESIEGSSALDELVKLRVVLERIRPIEKKLKTQIDQLLRGNNEEDKELTMHARPDMFDAEGSGSEEGEGDDEDTKTLKKYQPPMIVPRHFDENGEEKRAKQLERARKKAMQSSLIQDLRAQYSDAPTLIREGPAMNKMQREQQRFEEMNYTRLTLNKHEKKITKRKENMETLDSLLKFGDYMAMDTVLEPGQQKKKVRGQKRRGQPTNKKGKKKRR
;
A
#
# COMPACT_ATOMS: atom_id res chain seq x y z
N MET A 1 24.20 75.65 31.16
CA MET A 1 22.72 75.76 31.27
C MET A 1 22.00 74.75 30.39
N THR A 2 22.59 74.28 29.29
CA THR A 2 21.98 73.26 28.41
C THR A 2 21.90 71.85 29.01
N THR A 3 22.87 71.45 29.84
CA THR A 3 22.95 70.09 30.40
C THR A 3 21.88 69.75 31.44
N THR A 4 21.31 70.75 32.12
CA THR A 4 20.29 70.55 33.16
C THR A 4 18.89 70.41 32.58
N GLU A 5 18.60 71.10 31.48
CA GLU A 5 17.32 70.99 30.77
C GLU A 5 17.25 69.66 30.00
N GLU A 6 18.33 69.26 29.32
CA GLU A 6 18.45 67.93 28.69
C GLU A 6 18.30 66.79 29.71
N SER A 7 18.83 66.95 30.93
CA SER A 7 18.65 65.96 32.00
C SER A 7 17.21 65.87 32.50
N SER A 8 16.46 66.98 32.50
CA SER A 8 15.04 67.02 32.90
C SER A 8 14.15 66.33 31.87
N ASP A 9 14.40 66.58 30.58
CA ASP A 9 13.58 65.99 29.52
C ASP A 9 13.88 64.50 29.32
N ASN A 10 15.13 64.09 29.48
CA ASN A 10 15.48 62.67 29.57
C ASN A 10 14.78 61.99 30.75
N ALA A 11 14.72 62.62 31.93
CA ALA A 11 14.02 62.04 33.09
C ALA A 11 12.52 61.85 32.86
N LYS A 12 11.88 62.77 32.13
CA LYS A 12 10.46 62.63 31.72
C LYS A 12 10.28 61.46 30.75
N LEU A 13 11.12 61.36 29.73
CA LEU A 13 11.10 60.26 28.75
C LEU A 13 11.31 58.91 29.43
N PHE A 14 12.25 58.80 30.37
CA PHE A 14 12.45 57.57 31.16
C PHE A 14 11.22 57.25 32.01
N SER A 15 10.57 58.25 32.62
CA SER A 15 9.35 58.03 33.43
C SER A 15 8.16 57.56 32.59
N GLU A 16 8.05 58.02 31.35
CA GLU A 16 7.02 57.55 30.39
C GLU A 16 7.32 56.12 29.94
N ALA A 17 8.57 55.83 29.58
CA ALA A 17 9.01 54.49 29.21
C ALA A 17 8.78 53.46 30.34
N ILE A 18 9.01 53.84 31.60
CA ILE A 18 8.74 52.98 32.76
C ILE A 18 7.23 52.72 32.92
N LYS A 19 6.38 53.72 32.71
CA LYS A 19 4.92 53.56 32.77
C LYS A 19 4.41 52.64 31.67
N ASP A 20 4.95 52.76 30.46
CA ASP A 20 4.56 51.90 29.34
C ASP A 20 5.11 50.48 29.50
N ALA A 21 6.32 50.32 30.06
CA ALA A 21 6.86 49.02 30.44
C ALA A 21 6.01 48.35 31.55
N LEU A 22 5.53 49.12 32.53
CA LEU A 22 4.62 48.60 33.56
C LEU A 22 3.29 48.12 32.98
N LYS A 23 2.64 48.92 32.14
CA LYS A 23 1.38 48.53 31.48
C LYS A 23 1.56 47.27 30.64
N THR A 24 2.61 47.24 29.81
CA THR A 24 2.88 46.07 28.96
C THR A 24 3.23 44.82 29.78
N SER A 25 3.90 44.98 30.92
CA SER A 25 4.13 43.88 31.86
C SER A 25 2.85 43.39 32.52
N GLU A 26 1.95 44.28 32.94
CA GLU A 26 0.64 43.93 33.51
C GLU A 26 -0.24 43.20 32.50
N ASP A 27 -0.29 43.68 31.25
CA ASP A 27 -1.03 43.04 30.15
C ASP A 27 -0.49 41.64 29.82
N ALA A 28 0.84 41.47 29.83
CA ALA A 28 1.48 40.18 29.64
C ALA A 28 1.17 39.20 30.78
N LEU A 29 1.14 39.70 32.03
CA LEU A 29 0.82 38.90 33.21
C LEU A 29 -0.64 38.44 33.17
N ASN A 30 -1.57 39.35 32.86
CA ASN A 30 -2.99 39.02 32.68
C ASN A 30 -3.21 37.99 31.57
N SER A 31 -2.45 38.09 30.47
CA SER A 31 -2.49 37.14 29.36
C SER A 31 -1.95 35.76 29.75
N ALA A 32 -0.89 35.71 30.56
CA ALA A 32 -0.31 34.47 31.08
C ALA A 32 -1.25 33.78 32.09
N GLU A 33 -1.89 34.54 32.97
CA GLU A 33 -2.90 34.01 33.90
C GLU A 33 -4.13 33.45 33.18
N ALA A 34 -4.58 34.13 32.11
CA ALA A 34 -5.66 33.62 31.28
C ALA A 34 -5.30 32.29 30.60
N MET A 35 -4.06 32.17 30.09
CA MET A 35 -3.56 30.91 29.53
C MET A 35 -3.48 29.79 30.59
N ASN A 36 -3.00 30.08 31.80
CA ASN A 36 -2.95 29.09 32.88
C ASN A 36 -4.35 28.59 33.26
N LYS A 37 -5.34 29.48 33.36
CA LYS A 37 -6.74 29.09 33.61
C LYS A 37 -7.32 28.22 32.49
N GLN A 38 -6.98 28.49 31.24
CA GLN A 38 -7.38 27.65 30.11
C GLN A 38 -6.71 26.26 30.16
N ILE A 39 -5.44 26.20 30.54
CA ILE A 39 -4.71 24.93 30.71
C ILE A 39 -5.31 24.11 31.86
N GLU A 40 -5.62 24.73 32.99
CA GLU A 40 -6.31 24.08 34.12
C GLU A 40 -7.70 23.58 33.74
N GLY A 41 -8.45 24.34 32.94
CA GLY A 41 -9.74 23.92 32.38
C GLY A 41 -9.63 22.70 31.45
N LEU A 42 -8.57 22.64 30.64
CA LEU A 42 -8.29 21.51 29.74
C LEU A 42 -7.78 20.27 30.48
N LEU A 43 -7.07 20.44 31.59
CA LEU A 43 -6.56 19.35 32.44
C LEU A 43 -7.64 18.78 33.39
N SER A 44 -8.58 19.62 33.83
CA SER A 44 -9.68 19.23 34.72
C SER A 44 -10.89 18.66 33.97
N GLY A 45 -11.01 18.92 32.67
CA GLY A 45 -11.89 18.15 31.81
C GLY A 45 -11.40 16.71 31.76
N GLU A 46 -12.10 15.79 32.43
CA GLU A 46 -12.00 14.36 32.16
C GLU A 46 -12.36 14.13 30.70
N GLY A 47 -11.36 14.23 29.82
CA GLY A 47 -11.49 13.99 28.40
C GLY A 47 -11.97 12.57 28.20
N THR A 48 -13.20 12.45 27.71
CA THR A 48 -13.80 11.19 27.30
C THR A 48 -12.87 10.47 26.31
N GLY A 49 -12.17 9.43 26.79
CA GLY A 49 -11.59 8.38 25.96
C GLY A 49 -10.50 8.82 24.98
N GLY A 50 -9.31 9.13 25.48
CA GLY A 50 -8.05 9.07 24.73
C GLY A 50 -7.48 10.43 24.35
N ILE A 51 -6.14 10.53 24.40
CA ILE A 51 -5.41 11.72 23.97
C ILE A 51 -5.57 11.86 22.46
N SER A 52 -6.40 12.80 22.02
CA SER A 52 -6.43 13.20 20.61
C SER A 52 -5.06 13.74 20.23
N LEU A 53 -4.59 13.47 19.00
CA LEU A 53 -3.35 14.05 18.48
C LEU A 53 -3.37 15.59 18.60
N TYR A 54 -4.56 16.19 18.46
CA TYR A 54 -4.74 17.63 18.57
C TYR A 54 -4.64 18.13 20.00
N ASP A 55 -5.10 17.36 20.99
CA ASP A 55 -4.94 17.74 22.40
C ASP A 55 -3.46 17.70 22.79
N LEU A 56 -2.74 16.66 22.34
CA LEU A 56 -1.29 16.59 22.49
C LEU A 56 -0.61 17.79 21.82
N LYS A 57 -0.98 18.12 20.57
CA LYS A 57 -0.40 19.27 19.86
C LYS A 57 -0.64 20.58 20.62
N ASN A 58 -1.85 20.78 21.13
CA ASN A 58 -2.21 21.99 21.88
C ASN A 58 -1.39 22.07 23.17
N HIS A 59 -1.22 20.96 23.89
CA HIS A 59 -0.36 20.88 25.07
C HIS A 59 1.10 21.21 24.75
N GLU A 60 1.68 20.58 23.72
CA GLU A 60 3.06 20.81 23.30
C GLU A 60 3.28 22.25 22.79
N LEU A 61 2.29 22.85 22.13
CA LEU A 61 2.35 24.23 21.69
C LEU A 61 2.30 25.22 22.87
N SER A 62 1.46 24.94 23.87
CA SER A 62 1.42 25.71 25.11
C SER A 62 2.75 25.64 25.87
N ALA A 63 3.35 24.45 25.96
CA ALA A 63 4.69 24.26 26.55
C ALA A 63 5.78 25.02 25.76
N TYR A 64 5.66 25.09 24.42
CA TYR A 64 6.56 25.87 23.58
C TYR A 64 6.45 27.37 23.87
N LEU A 65 5.22 27.91 23.94
CA LEU A 65 4.99 29.32 24.26
C LEU A 65 5.51 29.69 25.66
N LEU A 66 5.32 28.81 26.65
CA LEU A 66 5.85 29.01 28.00
C LEU A 66 7.38 29.13 27.99
N ASN A 67 8.08 28.20 27.33
CA ASN A 67 9.55 28.22 27.25
C ASN A 67 10.08 29.43 26.49
N VAL A 68 9.37 29.90 25.46
CA VAL A 68 9.68 31.17 24.78
C VAL A 68 9.48 32.36 25.74
N GLY A 69 8.40 32.38 26.53
CA GLY A 69 8.14 33.41 27.52
C GLY A 69 9.24 33.48 28.59
N VAL A 70 9.71 32.33 29.09
CA VAL A 70 10.83 32.25 30.03
C VAL A 70 12.12 32.82 29.41
N LEU A 71 12.39 32.53 28.14
CA LEU A 71 13.54 33.10 27.43
C LEU A 71 13.40 34.61 27.24
N MET A 72 12.22 35.10 26.87
CA MET A 72 11.95 36.54 26.77
C MET A 72 12.14 37.26 28.10
N GLY A 73 11.72 36.65 29.21
CA GLY A 73 11.99 37.14 30.55
C GLY A 73 13.49 37.21 30.86
N LYS A 74 14.25 36.16 30.56
CA LYS A 74 15.72 36.18 30.74
C LYS A 74 16.40 37.26 29.91
N MET A 75 15.93 37.47 28.67
CA MET A 75 16.43 38.52 27.79
C MET A 75 16.13 39.92 28.34
N SER A 76 14.95 40.14 28.92
CA SER A 76 14.60 41.45 29.50
C SER A 76 15.37 41.75 30.80
N LEU A 77 15.75 40.72 31.56
CA LEU A 77 16.64 40.84 32.71
C LEU A 77 18.13 40.99 32.32
N GLY A 78 18.48 40.79 31.04
CA GLY A 78 19.85 40.88 30.54
C GLY A 78 20.72 39.67 30.92
N GLU A 79 20.10 38.55 31.28
CA GLU A 79 20.82 37.31 31.58
C GLU A 79 21.30 36.62 30.30
N SER A 80 22.41 35.88 30.39
CA SER A 80 22.89 35.08 29.27
C SER A 80 21.92 33.93 28.99
N ILE A 81 21.65 33.72 27.70
CA ILE A 81 20.75 32.66 27.19
C ILE A 81 21.49 31.31 27.16
N GLU A 82 22.82 31.33 27.09
CA GLU A 82 23.67 30.15 26.95
C GLU A 82 23.59 29.25 28.19
N GLY A 83 23.13 28.01 28.00
CA GLY A 83 22.99 27.01 29.07
C GLY A 83 21.63 27.01 29.80
N SER A 84 20.63 27.75 29.32
CA SER A 84 19.29 27.68 29.89
C SER A 84 18.57 26.36 29.52
N SER A 85 18.04 25.64 30.51
CA SER A 85 17.21 24.43 30.30
C SER A 85 16.04 24.68 29.34
N ALA A 86 15.49 25.90 29.39
CA ALA A 86 14.40 26.34 28.51
C ALA A 86 14.78 26.25 27.02
N LEU A 87 16.04 26.49 26.64
CA LEU A 87 16.50 26.39 25.26
C LEU A 87 16.55 24.93 24.80
N ASP A 88 17.08 24.03 25.63
CA ASP A 88 17.13 22.60 25.34
C ASP A 88 15.72 21.99 25.25
N GLU A 89 14.82 22.40 26.13
CA GLU A 89 13.41 22.03 26.08
C GLU A 89 12.72 22.58 24.83
N LEU A 90 13.01 23.81 24.43
CA LEU A 90 12.47 24.41 23.21
C LEU A 90 12.89 23.64 21.95
N VAL A 91 14.16 23.23 21.88
CA VAL A 91 14.66 22.40 20.77
C VAL A 91 13.94 21.05 20.74
N LYS A 92 13.75 20.39 21.90
CA LYS A 92 12.99 19.14 21.99
C LYS A 92 11.55 19.32 21.52
N LEU A 93 10.85 20.34 22.01
CA LEU A 93 9.47 20.65 21.62
C LEU A 93 9.36 20.93 20.12
N ARG A 94 10.35 21.61 19.53
CA ARG A 94 10.37 21.85 18.09
C ARG A 94 10.50 20.56 17.28
N VAL A 95 11.36 19.63 17.70
CA VAL A 95 11.50 18.31 17.06
C VAL A 95 10.19 17.51 17.17
N VAL A 96 9.53 17.55 18.32
CA VAL A 96 8.23 16.89 18.54
C VAL A 96 7.17 17.45 17.59
N LEU A 97 7.04 18.78 17.49
CA LEU A 97 6.09 19.43 16.58
C LEU A 97 6.38 19.10 15.10
N GLU A 98 7.64 18.99 14.70
CA GLU A 98 8.00 18.55 13.35
C GLU A 98 7.59 17.10 13.09
N ARG A 99 7.67 16.24 14.10
CA ARG A 99 7.25 14.84 14.00
C ARG A 99 5.74 14.67 13.91
N ILE A 100 4.96 15.57 14.49
CA ILE A 100 3.50 15.58 14.44
C ILE A 100 2.98 15.96 13.04
N ARG A 101 3.63 16.88 12.32
CA ARG A 101 3.21 17.36 10.97
C ARG A 101 2.84 16.26 9.95
N PRO A 102 3.65 15.21 9.72
CA PRO A 102 3.28 14.16 8.76
C PRO A 102 2.04 13.37 9.20
N ILE A 103 1.78 13.24 10.50
CA ILE A 103 0.60 12.56 11.03
C ILE A 103 -0.64 13.43 10.81
N GLU A 104 -0.53 14.74 11.07
CA GLU A 104 -1.58 15.71 10.75
C GLU A 104 -1.96 15.70 9.27
N LYS A 105 -0.98 15.63 8.36
CA LYS A 105 -1.26 15.55 6.92
C LYS A 105 -2.11 14.33 6.55
N LYS A 106 -1.93 13.20 7.26
CA LYS A 106 -2.73 11.99 7.06
C LYS A 106 -4.13 12.11 7.66
N LEU A 107 -4.27 12.76 8.81
CA LEU A 107 -5.57 12.98 9.45
C LEU A 107 -6.37 14.12 8.81
N LYS A 108 -5.70 15.05 8.13
CA LYS A 108 -6.34 16.19 7.48
C LYS A 108 -7.44 15.75 6.52
N THR A 109 -7.24 14.67 5.78
CA THR A 109 -8.29 14.15 4.88
C THR A 109 -9.51 13.64 5.64
N GLN A 110 -9.32 13.01 6.80
CA GLN A 110 -10.42 12.54 7.66
C GLN A 110 -11.16 13.73 8.28
N ILE A 111 -10.44 14.76 8.71
CA ILE A 111 -11.03 15.98 9.26
C ILE A 111 -11.76 16.75 8.17
N ASP A 112 -11.16 16.92 7.00
CA ASP A 112 -11.80 17.55 5.85
C ASP A 112 -13.06 16.77 5.46
N GLN A 113 -13.06 15.44 5.56
CA GLN A 113 -14.26 14.61 5.36
C GLN A 113 -15.31 14.81 6.46
N LEU A 114 -14.92 14.87 7.74
CA LEU A 114 -15.85 15.14 8.85
C LEU A 114 -16.43 16.57 8.77
N LEU A 115 -15.63 17.56 8.38
CA LEU A 115 -16.07 18.94 8.16
C LEU A 115 -16.96 19.07 6.93
N ARG A 116 -16.72 18.28 5.87
CA ARG A 116 -17.62 18.17 4.71
C ARG A 116 -18.87 17.35 5.02
N GLY A 117 -18.83 16.55 6.08
CA GLY A 117 -19.81 15.53 6.46
C GLY A 117 -21.11 16.03 7.07
N ASN A 118 -21.68 17.11 6.52
CA ASN A 118 -23.10 17.49 6.68
C ASN A 118 -23.78 17.84 5.34
N ASN A 119 -23.06 17.83 4.21
CA ASN A 119 -23.64 18.02 2.89
C ASN A 119 -23.74 16.64 2.21
N GLU A 120 -24.94 16.06 2.19
CA GLU A 120 -25.17 14.70 1.68
C GLU A 120 -24.98 14.57 0.16
N GLU A 121 -24.95 15.70 -0.54
CA GLU A 121 -24.85 15.79 -2.00
C GLU A 121 -23.44 15.44 -2.55
N ASP A 122 -22.38 15.54 -1.73
CA ASP A 122 -20.99 15.31 -2.18
C ASP A 122 -20.47 13.88 -1.90
N LYS A 123 -21.27 13.03 -1.24
CA LYS A 123 -20.88 11.65 -0.88
C LYS A 123 -20.65 10.77 -2.11
N GLU A 124 -21.23 11.11 -3.26
CA GLU A 124 -21.13 10.32 -4.50
C GLU A 124 -19.75 10.42 -5.19
N LEU A 125 -18.93 11.43 -4.87
CA LEU A 125 -17.66 11.67 -5.59
C LEU A 125 -16.42 11.09 -4.92
N THR A 126 -16.55 10.43 -3.76
CA THR A 126 -15.42 9.72 -3.14
C THR A 126 -15.63 8.20 -3.20
N MET A 127 -15.63 7.69 -4.43
CA MET A 127 -15.52 6.25 -4.74
C MET A 127 -14.12 5.74 -4.40
N HIS A 128 -13.77 5.72 -3.12
CA HIS A 128 -12.68 4.90 -2.63
C HIS A 128 -13.28 3.59 -2.14
N ALA A 129 -12.82 2.48 -2.72
CA ALA A 129 -13.24 1.15 -2.28
C ALA A 129 -12.92 1.02 -0.79
N ARG A 130 -13.96 0.88 0.05
CA ARG A 130 -13.83 0.50 1.46
C ARG A 130 -13.80 -1.04 1.51
N PRO A 131 -12.62 -1.68 1.59
CA PRO A 131 -12.52 -3.14 1.62
C PRO A 131 -13.21 -3.76 2.84
N ASP A 132 -13.34 -3.01 3.94
CA ASP A 132 -14.01 -3.45 5.18
C ASP A 132 -15.53 -3.64 5.01
N MET A 133 -16.12 -3.07 3.95
CA MET A 133 -17.55 -3.26 3.63
C MET A 133 -17.80 -4.48 2.72
N PHE A 134 -16.75 -5.23 2.37
CA PHE A 134 -16.84 -6.42 1.53
C PHE A 134 -17.04 -7.72 2.33
N ASP A 135 -16.87 -7.68 3.66
CA ASP A 135 -17.13 -8.81 4.56
C ASP A 135 -18.64 -8.95 4.84
N ALA A 136 -19.39 -9.25 3.78
CA ALA A 136 -20.77 -9.72 3.88
C ALA A 136 -20.75 -11.25 4.10
N GLU A 137 -20.33 -11.68 5.29
CA GLU A 137 -20.55 -13.05 5.76
C GLU A 137 -21.12 -13.05 7.19
N GLY A 138 -22.44 -12.82 7.25
CA GLY A 138 -23.41 -13.37 8.22
C GLY A 138 -23.09 -13.38 9.73
N SER A 139 -23.74 -12.49 10.47
CA SER A 139 -24.38 -12.85 11.74
C SER A 139 -25.67 -12.06 11.89
N GLY A 140 -26.77 -12.77 12.14
CA GLY A 140 -28.13 -12.22 12.15
C GLY A 140 -28.63 -11.79 13.52
N SER A 141 -29.89 -11.36 13.47
CA SER A 141 -30.83 -10.99 14.55
C SER A 141 -30.57 -9.64 15.23
N GLU A 142 -31.37 -8.65 14.86
CA GLU A 142 -32.42 -8.13 15.76
C GLU A 142 -33.48 -7.36 14.97
N GLU A 143 -34.73 -7.53 15.40
CA GLU A 143 -35.96 -7.02 14.80
C GLU A 143 -36.14 -5.52 15.03
N GLY A 144 -36.82 -4.85 14.09
CA GLY A 144 -37.32 -3.50 14.24
C GLY A 144 -38.23 -3.15 13.06
N GLU A 145 -39.54 -3.23 13.30
CA GLU A 145 -40.60 -2.80 12.39
C GLU A 145 -40.47 -1.33 11.97
N GLY A 146 -40.82 -1.01 10.73
CA GLY A 146 -40.89 0.37 10.24
C GLY A 146 -41.05 0.48 8.72
N ASP A 147 -42.31 0.55 8.31
CA ASP A 147 -42.96 1.21 7.17
C ASP A 147 -42.14 1.79 5.98
N ASP A 148 -42.69 1.54 4.79
CA ASP A 148 -42.66 2.26 3.51
C ASP A 148 -41.46 3.17 3.14
N GLU A 149 -40.73 2.76 2.08
CA GLU A 149 -40.58 3.53 0.82
C GLU A 149 -39.61 2.84 -0.17
N ASP A 150 -39.94 2.92 -1.46
CA ASP A 150 -39.28 2.30 -2.61
C ASP A 150 -37.76 2.55 -2.72
N THR A 151 -36.93 1.69 -2.10
CA THR A 151 -35.50 1.64 -2.40
C THR A 151 -35.24 0.75 -3.62
N LYS A 152 -35.23 1.35 -4.82
CA LYS A 152 -34.68 0.73 -6.03
C LYS A 152 -33.22 0.38 -5.79
N THR A 153 -32.98 -0.85 -5.34
CA THR A 153 -31.64 -1.44 -5.27
C THR A 153 -30.98 -1.33 -6.64
N LEU A 154 -29.90 -0.56 -6.72
CA LEU A 154 -29.08 -0.38 -7.92
C LEU A 154 -28.66 -1.78 -8.42
N LYS A 155 -29.24 -2.22 -9.55
CA LYS A 155 -28.94 -3.51 -10.15
C LYS A 155 -27.47 -3.55 -10.58
N LYS A 156 -26.64 -4.19 -9.75
CA LYS A 156 -25.21 -4.43 -9.99
C LYS A 156 -25.04 -5.15 -11.34
N TYR A 157 -24.37 -4.50 -12.29
CA TYR A 157 -24.10 -5.09 -13.60
C TYR A 157 -23.23 -6.34 -13.46
N GLN A 158 -23.75 -7.48 -13.90
CA GLN A 158 -23.00 -8.73 -13.99
C GLN A 158 -22.63 -8.97 -15.46
N PRO A 159 -21.34 -8.87 -15.83
CA PRO A 159 -20.92 -9.17 -17.19
C PRO A 159 -21.23 -10.64 -17.53
N PRO A 160 -21.70 -10.92 -18.76
CA PRO A 160 -22.07 -12.27 -19.15
C PRO A 160 -20.87 -13.20 -19.10
N MET A 161 -20.99 -14.31 -18.36
CA MET A 161 -19.96 -15.34 -18.33
C MET A 161 -19.95 -16.10 -19.66
N ILE A 162 -18.86 -15.95 -20.42
CA ILE A 162 -18.62 -16.71 -21.64
C ILE A 162 -18.22 -18.13 -21.25
N VAL A 163 -19.16 -19.07 -21.34
CA VAL A 163 -18.90 -20.50 -21.16
C VAL A 163 -18.30 -21.05 -22.46
N PRO A 164 -17.19 -21.80 -22.43
CA PRO A 164 -16.67 -22.48 -23.61
C PRO A 164 -17.73 -23.43 -24.18
N ARG A 165 -18.32 -23.08 -25.33
CA ARG A 165 -19.16 -24.01 -26.10
C ARG A 165 -18.25 -25.04 -26.78
N HIS A 166 -18.59 -26.31 -26.64
CA HIS A 166 -17.97 -27.36 -27.45
C HIS A 166 -18.36 -27.13 -28.91
N PHE A 167 -17.38 -26.83 -29.77
CA PHE A 167 -17.55 -26.97 -31.20
C PHE A 167 -17.32 -28.43 -31.57
N ASP A 168 -18.29 -29.04 -32.23
CA ASP A 168 -18.15 -30.35 -32.85
C ASP A 168 -17.24 -30.23 -34.08
N GLU A 169 -15.97 -29.89 -33.88
CA GLU A 169 -14.95 -30.07 -34.93
C GLU A 169 -14.95 -31.58 -35.25
N ASN A 170 -15.02 -31.92 -36.54
CA ASN A 170 -14.97 -33.30 -37.03
C ASN A 170 -13.79 -34.03 -36.37
N GLY A 171 -13.97 -35.29 -35.96
CA GLY A 171 -12.92 -36.06 -35.29
C GLY A 171 -11.61 -36.14 -36.09
N GLU A 172 -11.70 -36.00 -37.41
CA GLU A 172 -10.59 -35.92 -38.35
C GLU A 172 -9.84 -34.57 -38.29
N GLU A 173 -10.55 -33.45 -38.21
CA GLU A 173 -9.94 -32.12 -38.05
C GLU A 173 -9.19 -31.99 -36.72
N LYS A 174 -9.75 -32.57 -35.64
CA LYS A 174 -9.06 -32.65 -34.33
C LYS A 174 -7.75 -33.45 -34.43
N ARG A 175 -7.73 -34.54 -35.21
CA ARG A 175 -6.52 -35.35 -35.46
C ARG A 175 -5.52 -34.62 -36.34
N ALA A 176 -5.97 -33.96 -37.42
CA ALA A 176 -5.12 -33.16 -38.30
C ALA A 176 -4.44 -32.02 -37.53
N LYS A 177 -5.17 -31.31 -36.66
CA LYS A 177 -4.65 -30.25 -35.78
C LYS A 177 -3.65 -30.79 -34.76
N GLN A 178 -3.86 -31.99 -34.24
CA GLN A 178 -2.91 -32.67 -33.35
C GLN A 178 -1.63 -33.08 -34.08
N LEU A 179 -1.76 -33.63 -35.30
CA LEU A 179 -0.63 -33.96 -36.16
C LEU A 179 0.17 -32.72 -36.54
N GLU A 180 -0.50 -31.62 -36.91
CA GLU A 180 0.15 -30.35 -37.23
C GLU A 180 0.89 -29.78 -36.01
N ARG A 181 0.26 -29.81 -34.83
CA ARG A 181 0.88 -29.35 -33.58
C ARG A 181 2.10 -30.19 -33.21
N ALA A 182 1.99 -31.51 -33.36
CA ALA A 182 3.10 -32.41 -33.12
C ALA A 182 4.20 -32.18 -34.16
N ARG A 183 3.88 -31.88 -35.43
CA ARG A 183 4.84 -31.61 -36.49
C ARG A 183 5.62 -30.34 -36.20
N LYS A 184 4.92 -29.28 -35.78
CA LYS A 184 5.55 -28.04 -35.30
C LYS A 184 6.46 -28.31 -34.09
N LYS A 185 6.04 -29.16 -33.15
CA LYS A 185 6.85 -29.50 -31.97
C LYS A 185 8.11 -30.30 -32.33
N ALA A 186 8.00 -31.27 -33.22
CA ALA A 186 9.13 -32.04 -33.72
C ALA A 186 10.13 -31.15 -34.46
N MET A 187 9.64 -30.26 -35.34
CA MET A 187 10.49 -29.27 -36.02
C MET A 187 11.13 -28.24 -35.07
N GLN A 188 10.58 -28.08 -33.87
CA GLN A 188 11.12 -27.23 -32.78
C GLN A 188 11.92 -28.04 -31.75
N SER A 189 12.16 -29.32 -31.98
CA SER A 189 13.05 -30.13 -31.13
C SER A 189 14.50 -29.63 -31.27
N SER A 190 15.30 -29.78 -30.20
CA SER A 190 16.67 -29.25 -30.19
C SER A 190 17.53 -29.82 -31.31
N LEU A 191 17.43 -31.14 -31.58
CA LEU A 191 18.17 -31.80 -32.64
C LEU A 191 17.90 -31.19 -34.02
N ILE A 192 16.62 -31.01 -34.37
CA ILE A 192 16.24 -30.44 -35.67
C ILE A 192 16.61 -28.95 -35.74
N GLN A 193 16.51 -28.23 -34.64
CA GLN A 193 16.93 -26.83 -34.56
C GLN A 193 18.45 -26.67 -34.73
N ASP A 194 19.26 -27.55 -34.13
CA ASP A 194 20.72 -27.54 -34.23
C ASP A 194 21.18 -27.92 -35.64
N LEU A 195 20.56 -28.94 -36.25
CA LEU A 195 20.77 -29.27 -37.66
C LEU A 195 20.41 -28.09 -38.56
N ARG A 196 19.25 -27.45 -38.34
CA ARG A 196 18.85 -26.26 -39.09
C ARG A 196 19.86 -25.13 -38.96
N ALA A 197 20.43 -24.92 -37.77
CA ALA A 197 21.44 -23.89 -37.53
C ALA A 197 22.76 -24.21 -38.27
N GLN A 198 23.18 -25.47 -38.33
CA GLN A 198 24.39 -25.89 -39.06
C GLN A 198 24.27 -25.71 -40.58
N TYR A 199 23.08 -25.96 -41.14
CA TYR A 199 22.82 -25.78 -42.58
C TYR A 199 22.41 -24.35 -42.95
N SER A 200 22.23 -23.45 -41.98
CA SER A 200 21.89 -22.06 -42.25
C SER A 200 23.11 -21.16 -42.09
N ASP A 201 23.41 -20.35 -43.11
CA ASP A 201 24.46 -19.31 -43.03
C ASP A 201 24.01 -18.06 -42.24
N ALA A 202 22.84 -18.11 -41.60
CA ALA A 202 22.32 -16.98 -40.84
C ALA A 202 23.10 -16.81 -39.53
N PRO A 203 23.61 -15.60 -39.22
CA PRO A 203 24.39 -15.38 -38.02
C PRO A 203 23.55 -15.58 -36.77
N THR A 204 24.10 -16.31 -35.79
CA THR A 204 23.46 -16.51 -34.49
C THR A 204 23.89 -15.42 -33.50
N LEU A 205 22.94 -14.81 -32.80
CA LEU A 205 23.23 -13.86 -31.74
C LEU A 205 23.73 -14.60 -30.49
N ILE A 206 25.04 -14.61 -30.28
CA ILE A 206 25.67 -15.08 -29.05
C ILE A 206 25.71 -13.90 -28.08
N ARG A 207 25.14 -14.09 -26.88
CA ARG A 207 25.11 -13.07 -25.82
C ARG A 207 25.89 -13.58 -24.62
N GLU A 208 26.71 -12.72 -24.03
CA GLU A 208 27.34 -12.98 -22.73
C GLU A 208 26.28 -12.80 -21.62
N GLY A 209 25.95 -13.90 -20.94
CA GLY A 209 24.95 -13.95 -19.87
C GLY A 209 23.98 -15.13 -20.01
N PRO A 210 23.12 -15.38 -19.01
CA PRO A 210 22.11 -16.42 -19.09
C PRO A 210 21.18 -16.13 -20.28
N ALA A 211 21.09 -17.08 -21.21
CA ALA A 211 20.22 -16.95 -22.36
C ALA A 211 18.77 -16.75 -21.90
N MET A 212 18.15 -15.63 -22.27
CA MET A 212 16.73 -15.43 -22.00
C MET A 212 15.94 -16.52 -22.69
N ASN A 213 15.16 -17.28 -21.90
CA ASN A 213 14.28 -18.33 -22.39
C ASN A 213 13.32 -17.74 -23.43
N LYS A 214 12.92 -18.53 -24.45
CA LYS A 214 11.98 -18.08 -25.50
C LYS A 214 10.70 -17.46 -24.89
N MET A 215 10.20 -18.08 -23.80
CA MET A 215 9.05 -17.61 -23.05
C MET A 215 9.26 -16.23 -22.41
N GLN A 216 10.47 -15.93 -21.90
CA GLN A 216 10.77 -14.61 -21.33
C GLN A 216 10.82 -13.53 -22.42
N ARG A 217 11.30 -13.86 -23.63
CA ARG A 217 11.29 -12.93 -24.77
C ARG A 217 9.87 -12.61 -25.22
N GLU A 218 8.99 -13.60 -25.23
CA GLU A 218 7.57 -13.40 -25.53
C GLU A 218 6.89 -12.52 -24.47
N GLN A 219 7.24 -12.69 -23.18
CA GLN A 219 6.78 -11.80 -22.12
C GLN A 219 7.27 -10.36 -22.34
N GLN A 220 8.56 -10.15 -22.60
CA GLN A 220 9.11 -8.82 -22.88
C GLN A 220 8.41 -8.14 -24.06
N ARG A 221 8.21 -8.88 -25.17
CA ARG A 221 7.48 -8.34 -26.34
C ARG A 221 6.06 -7.91 -25.98
N PHE A 222 5.36 -8.69 -25.16
CA PHE A 222 4.02 -8.32 -24.71
C PHE A 222 4.04 -7.07 -23.81
N GLU A 223 4.99 -6.99 -22.87
CA GLU A 223 5.16 -5.83 -21.99
C GLU A 223 5.52 -4.56 -22.77
N GLU A 224 6.37 -4.66 -23.79
CA GLU A 224 6.74 -3.55 -24.69
C GLU A 224 5.57 -3.09 -25.56
N MET A 225 4.80 -4.03 -26.12
CA MET A 225 3.63 -3.70 -26.94
C MET A 225 2.51 -3.05 -26.14
N ASN A 226 2.30 -3.50 -24.90
CA ASN A 226 1.19 -3.07 -24.06
C ASN A 226 1.60 -2.10 -22.95
N TYR A 227 2.86 -1.67 -22.93
CA TYR A 227 3.46 -0.75 -21.95
C TYR A 227 3.11 -1.04 -20.48
N THR A 228 2.95 -2.32 -20.13
CA THR A 228 2.50 -2.75 -18.79
C THR A 228 3.29 -3.98 -18.34
N ARG A 229 3.71 -4.00 -17.06
CA ARG A 229 4.44 -5.15 -16.48
C ARG A 229 3.49 -6.28 -16.10
N LEU A 230 3.82 -7.51 -16.50
CA LEU A 230 3.03 -8.68 -16.12
C LEU A 230 3.45 -9.16 -14.71
N THR A 231 2.51 -9.18 -13.78
CA THR A 231 2.77 -9.72 -12.44
C THR A 231 2.41 -11.20 -12.39
N LEU A 232 3.34 -12.04 -11.92
CA LEU A 232 3.12 -13.47 -11.77
C LEU A 232 2.41 -13.77 -10.44
N ASN A 233 1.44 -14.69 -10.47
CA ASN A 233 0.80 -15.19 -9.26
C ASN A 233 1.79 -16.05 -8.42
N LYS A 234 1.57 -16.18 -7.11
CA LYS A 234 2.38 -17.03 -6.21
C LYS A 234 2.46 -18.47 -6.72
N HIS A 235 1.38 -18.99 -7.30
CA HIS A 235 1.37 -20.35 -7.86
C HIS A 235 2.26 -20.46 -9.09
N GLU A 236 2.16 -19.51 -10.02
CA GLU A 236 2.94 -19.47 -11.26
C GLU A 236 4.42 -19.29 -10.97
N LYS A 237 4.78 -18.38 -10.05
CA LYS A 237 6.16 -18.20 -9.56
C LYS A 237 6.76 -19.48 -9.01
N LYS A 238 5.96 -20.34 -8.36
CA LYS A 238 6.43 -21.63 -7.86
C LYS A 238 6.63 -22.65 -8.98
N ILE A 239 5.82 -22.58 -10.03
CA ILE A 239 5.96 -23.43 -11.22
C ILE A 239 7.19 -23.02 -12.02
N THR A 240 7.42 -21.73 -12.25
CA THR A 240 8.60 -21.23 -12.98
C THR A 240 9.89 -21.64 -12.26
N LYS A 241 9.99 -21.41 -10.94
CA LYS A 241 11.15 -21.85 -10.14
C LYS A 241 11.40 -23.36 -10.20
N ARG A 242 10.34 -24.16 -10.23
CA ARG A 242 10.47 -25.62 -10.38
C ARG A 242 10.97 -26.01 -11.77
N LYS A 243 10.55 -25.31 -12.81
CA LYS A 243 11.04 -25.53 -14.17
C LYS A 243 12.51 -25.16 -14.28
N GLU A 244 12.90 -23.99 -13.78
CA GLU A 244 14.30 -23.55 -13.74
C GLU A 244 15.21 -24.60 -13.07
N ASN A 245 14.76 -25.19 -11.96
CA ASN A 245 15.52 -26.23 -11.24
C ASN A 245 15.56 -27.60 -11.96
N MET A 246 14.59 -27.90 -12.83
CA MET A 246 14.47 -29.18 -13.54
C MET A 246 15.01 -29.13 -14.98
N GLU A 247 15.15 -27.93 -15.54
CA GLU A 247 15.53 -27.68 -16.93
C GLU A 247 16.94 -28.20 -17.26
N THR A 248 17.86 -28.27 -16.28
CA THR A 248 19.25 -28.69 -16.53
C THR A 248 19.39 -30.14 -16.96
N LEU A 249 18.58 -31.05 -16.42
CA LEU A 249 18.61 -32.48 -16.79
C LEU A 249 17.55 -32.83 -17.84
N ASP A 250 16.36 -32.22 -17.77
CA ASP A 250 15.27 -32.50 -18.72
C ASP A 250 15.57 -31.97 -20.13
N SER A 251 16.33 -30.88 -20.26
CA SER A 251 16.77 -30.38 -21.58
C SER A 251 17.75 -31.33 -22.28
N LEU A 252 18.67 -31.94 -21.54
CA LEU A 252 19.64 -32.91 -22.07
C LEU A 252 18.98 -34.24 -22.45
N LEU A 253 17.94 -34.65 -21.73
CA LEU A 253 17.18 -35.87 -21.99
C LEU A 253 16.07 -35.70 -23.05
N LYS A 254 15.87 -34.48 -23.56
CA LYS A 254 14.82 -34.15 -24.55
C LYS A 254 15.16 -34.54 -26.00
N PHE A 255 16.12 -35.42 -26.20
CA PHE A 255 16.46 -35.94 -27.51
C PHE A 255 15.30 -36.73 -28.12
N GLY A 256 14.50 -37.47 -27.34
CA GLY A 256 13.48 -38.39 -27.90
C GLY A 256 12.20 -37.77 -28.50
N ASP A 257 11.99 -36.46 -28.44
CA ASP A 257 10.71 -35.83 -28.86
C ASP A 257 10.58 -35.67 -30.39
N TYR A 258 11.64 -35.87 -31.18
CA TYR A 258 11.55 -35.86 -32.66
C TYR A 258 10.86 -37.11 -33.23
N MET A 259 11.01 -38.27 -32.57
CA MET A 259 10.37 -39.55 -32.95
C MET A 259 8.89 -39.62 -32.57
N ALA A 260 8.40 -38.66 -31.76
CA ALA A 260 6.99 -38.61 -31.40
C ALA A 260 6.06 -38.42 -32.62
N MET A 261 6.60 -38.00 -33.77
CA MET A 261 5.87 -37.95 -35.03
C MET A 261 5.36 -39.32 -35.50
N ASP A 262 6.23 -40.33 -35.52
CA ASP A 262 5.86 -41.67 -35.99
C ASP A 262 4.79 -42.30 -35.11
N THR A 263 4.86 -42.05 -33.81
CA THR A 263 3.90 -42.63 -32.84
C THR A 263 2.49 -42.04 -32.93
N VAL A 264 2.29 -40.92 -33.64
CA VAL A 264 0.96 -40.31 -33.85
C VAL A 264 0.39 -40.72 -35.22
N LEU A 265 1.23 -41.22 -36.13
CA LEU A 265 0.84 -41.67 -37.47
C LEU A 265 0.35 -43.13 -37.50
N GLU A 266 0.70 -43.97 -36.53
CA GLU A 266 0.15 -45.33 -36.44
C GLU A 266 -1.23 -45.39 -35.76
N PRO A 267 -2.31 -45.79 -36.48
CA PRO A 267 -3.59 -46.05 -35.86
C PRO A 267 -3.57 -47.45 -35.22
N GLY A 268 -3.34 -47.53 -33.92
CA GLY A 268 -3.58 -48.78 -33.18
C GLY A 268 -2.74 -49.03 -31.94
N GLN A 269 -1.63 -48.32 -31.74
CA GLN A 269 -0.81 -48.55 -30.55
C GLN A 269 -1.31 -47.73 -29.37
N GLN A 270 -2.11 -48.38 -28.51
CA GLN A 270 -2.42 -47.85 -27.19
C GLN A 270 -1.11 -47.56 -26.44
N LYS A 271 -0.85 -46.27 -26.18
CA LYS A 271 0.26 -45.85 -25.33
C LYS A 271 0.19 -46.63 -24.01
N LYS A 272 1.18 -47.50 -23.75
CA LYS A 272 1.42 -48.00 -22.40
C LYS A 272 1.65 -46.78 -21.52
N LYS A 273 0.66 -46.47 -20.68
CA LYS A 273 0.80 -45.44 -19.65
C LYS A 273 2.06 -45.76 -18.86
N VAL A 274 3.11 -44.97 -19.02
CA VAL A 274 4.23 -44.98 -18.08
C VAL A 274 3.61 -44.75 -16.71
N ARG A 275 3.72 -45.75 -15.83
CA ARG A 275 3.20 -45.73 -14.46
C ARG A 275 3.80 -44.51 -13.76
N GLY A 276 3.07 -43.39 -13.80
CA GLY A 276 3.32 -42.28 -12.89
C GLY A 276 3.22 -42.84 -11.48
N GLN A 277 4.31 -42.75 -10.72
CA GLN A 277 4.35 -43.11 -9.32
C GLN A 277 3.10 -42.54 -8.63
N LYS A 278 2.27 -43.44 -8.06
CA LYS A 278 1.13 -43.05 -7.23
C LYS A 278 1.65 -42.10 -6.15
N ARG A 279 1.29 -40.82 -6.25
CA ARG A 279 1.33 -39.92 -5.10
C ARG A 279 0.46 -40.56 -4.03
N ARG A 280 1.09 -41.00 -2.95
CA ARG A 280 0.39 -41.51 -1.75
C ARG A 280 -0.62 -40.46 -1.33
N GLY A 281 -1.89 -40.83 -1.38
CA GLY A 281 -2.99 -39.98 -0.94
C GLY A 281 -2.77 -39.61 0.53
N GLN A 282 -2.85 -38.32 0.81
CA GLN A 282 -2.90 -37.77 2.15
C GLN A 282 -4.20 -38.26 2.81
N PRO A 283 -4.15 -38.90 3.99
CA PRO A 283 -5.35 -39.43 4.62
C PRO A 283 -6.21 -38.28 5.15
N THR A 284 -7.46 -38.21 4.71
CA THR A 284 -8.48 -37.31 5.24
C THR A 284 -9.01 -37.88 6.54
N ASN A 285 -8.72 -37.20 7.66
CA ASN A 285 -9.26 -37.54 8.98
C ASN A 285 -10.79 -37.32 8.99
N LYS A 286 -11.57 -38.40 8.84
CA LYS A 286 -12.99 -38.40 9.22
C LYS A 286 -13.10 -38.37 10.74
N LYS A 287 -13.35 -37.18 11.31
CA LYS A 287 -13.76 -37.02 12.71
C LYS A 287 -15.07 -37.78 12.96
N GLY A 288 -15.00 -38.86 13.74
CA GLY A 288 -16.16 -39.60 14.22
C GLY A 288 -16.98 -38.76 15.20
N LYS A 289 -18.25 -38.52 14.89
CA LYS A 289 -19.25 -38.02 15.84
C LYS A 289 -19.58 -39.14 16.83
N LYS A 290 -19.08 -39.06 18.07
CA LYS A 290 -19.59 -39.86 19.19
C LYS A 290 -21.00 -39.38 19.53
N LYS A 291 -22.00 -40.24 19.35
CA LYS A 291 -23.34 -40.07 19.93
C LYS A 291 -23.24 -40.23 21.45
N ARG A 292 -23.75 -39.25 22.20
CA ARG A 292 -24.04 -39.37 23.63
C ARG A 292 -25.39 -40.10 23.77
N ARG A 293 -25.39 -41.24 24.43
CA ARG A 293 -26.42 -41.71 25.36
C ARG A 293 -25.88 -42.94 26.07
#